data_AF-A0A431J4U8-F1
#
_entry.id   AF-A0A431J4U8-F1
#
_cell.length_a   1.000
_cell.length_b   1.000
_cell.length_c   1.000
_cell.angle_alpha   90.00
_cell.angle_beta   90.00
_cell.angle_gamma   90.00
#
_symmetry.space_group_name_H-M   'P 1'
#
loop_
_entity.id
_entity.type
_entity.pdbx_description
1 polymer ?
#
loop_
_entity_poly.entity_id
_entity_poly.type
_entity_poly.pdbx_seq_one_letter_code
_entity_poly.pdbx_strand_id
1 'polypeptide(L)'
;MKVSVDNTELFTLSEVDKKIIQNDINADEFDADIKRRIQWIIVDEKLKKCYERLRKEWEPKLLEKGITPSFDKAIFAQQVFTQPDYKDRKAKDLESKAALEQMAKAHQDKPVTEETIVNPF
;
A
#
# COMPACT_ATOMS: atom_id res chain seq x y z
N MET A 1 3.08 -6.71 -28.24
CA MET A 1 2.03 -6.56 -27.21
C MET A 1 2.24 -5.21 -26.54
N LYS A 2 1.15 -4.50 -26.24
CA LYS A 2 1.17 -3.20 -25.55
C LYS A 2 0.35 -3.30 -24.26
N VAL A 3 0.85 -2.73 -23.18
CA VAL A 3 0.15 -2.65 -21.90
C VAL A 3 -0.12 -1.20 -21.58
N SER A 4 -1.38 -0.86 -21.30
CA SER A 4 -1.80 0.53 -21.03
C SER A 4 -2.71 0.62 -19.80
N VAL A 5 -2.57 1.69 -19.04
CA VAL A 5 -3.49 2.09 -17.96
C VAL A 5 -4.00 3.48 -18.28
N ASP A 6 -5.33 3.68 -18.25
CA ASP A 6 -5.98 4.95 -18.60
C ASP A 6 -5.48 5.53 -19.94
N ASN A 7 -5.38 4.67 -20.97
CA ASN A 7 -4.86 4.97 -22.31
C ASN A 7 -3.40 5.46 -22.36
N THR A 8 -2.66 5.37 -21.25
CA THR A 8 -1.23 5.65 -21.20
C THR A 8 -0.46 4.34 -21.36
N GLU A 9 0.37 4.26 -22.42
CA GLU A 9 1.24 3.10 -22.64
C GLU A 9 2.29 3.01 -21.53
N LEU A 10 2.32 1.88 -20.83
CA LEU A 10 3.30 1.63 -19.76
C LEU A 10 4.59 1.03 -20.32
N PHE A 11 4.46 0.04 -21.19
CA PHE A 11 5.57 -0.58 -21.88
C PHE A 11 5.11 -1.34 -23.13
N THR A 12 6.05 -1.53 -24.04
CA THR A 12 5.91 -2.36 -25.24
C THR A 12 7.01 -3.42 -25.23
N LEU A 13 6.65 -4.68 -25.46
CA LEU A 13 7.62 -5.76 -25.64
C LEU A 13 8.10 -5.78 -27.08
N SER A 14 9.41 -5.71 -27.28
CA SER A 14 10.02 -5.89 -28.61
C SER A 14 9.86 -7.33 -29.09
N GLU A 15 10.05 -7.58 -30.39
CA GLU A 15 10.00 -8.95 -30.92
C GLU A 15 11.12 -9.85 -30.34
N VAL A 16 12.24 -9.26 -29.94
CA VAL A 16 13.33 -9.99 -29.28
C VAL A 16 12.90 -10.41 -27.87
N ASP A 17 12.29 -9.53 -27.10
CA ASP A 17 11.82 -9.84 -25.74
C ASP A 17 10.75 -10.94 -25.75
N LYS A 18 9.82 -10.87 -26.73
CA LYS A 18 8.83 -11.93 -26.91
C LYS A 18 9.49 -13.27 -27.18
N LYS A 19 10.47 -13.33 -28.09
CA LYS A 19 11.19 -14.58 -28.40
C LYS A 19 11.94 -15.14 -27.19
N ILE A 20 12.56 -14.27 -26.39
CA ILE A 20 13.23 -14.68 -25.15
C ILE A 20 12.22 -15.33 -24.20
N ILE A 21 11.05 -14.72 -24.01
CA ILE A 21 10.02 -15.28 -23.13
C ILE A 21 9.39 -16.55 -23.72
N GLN A 22 9.13 -16.58 -25.03
CA GLN A 22 8.60 -17.74 -25.76
C GLN A 22 9.57 -18.92 -25.81
N ASN A 23 10.83 -18.74 -25.40
CA ASN A 23 11.73 -19.86 -25.16
C ASN A 23 11.31 -20.66 -23.92
N ASP A 24 10.71 -20.00 -22.93
CA ASP A 24 10.35 -20.59 -21.64
C ASP A 24 8.85 -20.92 -21.55
N ILE A 25 8.01 -20.29 -22.37
CA ILE A 25 6.57 -20.55 -22.45
C ILE A 25 6.13 -20.86 -23.88
N ASN A 26 5.09 -21.68 -24.03
CA ASN A 26 4.55 -21.98 -25.35
C ASN A 26 4.12 -20.68 -26.06
N ALA A 27 4.58 -20.49 -27.30
CA ALA A 27 4.25 -19.34 -28.12
C ALA A 27 2.74 -19.14 -28.31
N ASP A 28 1.97 -20.24 -28.39
CA ASP A 28 0.50 -20.22 -28.51
C ASP A 28 -0.18 -19.70 -27.24
N GLU A 29 0.48 -19.82 -26.09
CA GLU A 29 -0.03 -19.38 -24.79
C GLU A 29 0.51 -18.01 -24.37
N PHE A 30 1.49 -17.45 -25.10
CA PHE A 30 2.22 -16.24 -24.71
C PHE A 30 1.29 -15.08 -24.35
N ASP A 31 0.37 -14.69 -25.25
CA ASP A 31 -0.49 -13.53 -25.02
C ASP A 31 -1.45 -13.74 -23.85
N ALA A 32 -1.94 -14.97 -23.65
CA ALA A 32 -2.82 -15.33 -22.55
C ALA A 32 -2.07 -15.32 -21.22
N ASP A 33 -0.86 -15.90 -21.19
CA ASP A 33 -0.03 -15.97 -19.99
C ASP A 33 0.42 -14.58 -19.53
N ILE A 34 0.89 -13.72 -20.44
CA ILE A 34 1.30 -12.35 -20.09
C ILE A 34 0.12 -11.53 -19.56
N LYS A 35 -1.06 -11.62 -20.19
CA LYS A 35 -2.28 -10.95 -19.68
C LYS A 35 -2.65 -11.45 -18.29
N ARG A 36 -2.63 -12.77 -18.09
CA ARG A 36 -2.93 -13.41 -16.80
C ARG A 36 -1.93 -12.95 -15.72
N ARG A 37 -0.64 -12.86 -16.03
CA ARG A 37 0.39 -12.38 -15.08
C ARG A 37 0.18 -10.92 -14.70
N ILE A 38 -0.11 -10.05 -15.65
CA ILE A 38 -0.41 -8.64 -15.37
C ILE A 38 -1.65 -8.52 -14.48
N GLN A 39 -2.72 -9.24 -14.82
CA GLN A 39 -3.93 -9.27 -14.01
C GLN A 39 -3.64 -9.76 -12.59
N TRP A 40 -2.87 -10.84 -12.44
CA TRP A 40 -2.51 -11.38 -11.13
C TRP A 40 -1.73 -10.37 -10.27
N ILE A 41 -0.72 -9.69 -10.84
CA ILE A 41 0.08 -8.68 -10.13
C ILE A 41 -0.79 -7.53 -9.61
N ILE A 42 -1.72 -7.04 -10.44
CA ILE A 42 -2.52 -5.85 -10.11
C ILE A 42 -3.72 -6.19 -9.24
N VAL A 43 -4.53 -7.18 -9.65
CA VAL A 43 -5.80 -7.51 -9.01
C VAL A 43 -5.59 -8.42 -7.81
N ASP A 44 -4.91 -9.55 -8.01
CA ASP A 44 -4.85 -10.60 -6.99
C ASP A 44 -3.83 -10.29 -5.91
N GLU A 45 -2.71 -9.65 -6.26
CA GLU A 45 -1.68 -9.29 -5.30
C GLU A 45 -1.88 -7.89 -4.75
N LYS A 46 -1.81 -6.86 -5.60
CA LYS A 46 -1.76 -5.48 -5.11
C LYS A 46 -3.10 -5.01 -4.56
N LEU A 47 -4.16 -5.09 -5.35
CA LEU A 47 -5.48 -4.60 -4.94
C LEU A 47 -6.01 -5.38 -3.74
N LYS A 48 -5.89 -6.71 -3.73
CA LYS A 48 -6.27 -7.55 -2.60
C LYS A 48 -5.57 -7.14 -1.30
N LYS A 49 -4.23 -7.05 -1.29
CA LYS A 49 -3.46 -6.64 -0.11
C LYS A 49 -3.77 -5.21 0.34
N CYS A 50 -4.07 -4.30 -0.60
CA CYS A 50 -4.51 -2.95 -0.25
C CYS A 50 -5.89 -2.96 0.40
N TYR A 51 -6.83 -3.75 -0.14
CA TYR A 51 -8.18 -3.87 0.41
C TYR A 51 -8.20 -4.55 1.79
N GLU A 52 -7.43 -5.61 1.98
CA GLU A 52 -7.30 -6.28 3.30
C GLU A 52 -6.78 -5.33 4.37
N ARG A 53 -5.77 -4.51 4.04
CA ARG A 53 -5.27 -3.47 4.95
C ARG A 53 -6.31 -2.39 5.22
N LEU A 54 -7.07 -1.98 4.20
CA LEU A 54 -8.16 -1.01 4.34
C LEU A 54 -9.24 -1.54 5.29
N ARG A 55 -9.67 -2.81 5.11
CA ARG A 55 -10.65 -3.50 5.97
C ARG A 55 -10.15 -3.57 7.40
N LYS A 56 -8.93 -4.08 7.61
CA LYS A 56 -8.33 -4.19 8.95
C LYS A 56 -8.27 -2.87 9.71
N GLU A 57 -8.01 -1.76 9.01
CA GLU A 57 -7.96 -0.44 9.63
C GLU A 57 -9.36 0.13 9.92
N TRP A 58 -10.30 -0.04 8.99
CA TRP A 58 -11.56 0.71 9.01
C TRP A 58 -12.76 -0.05 9.52
N GLU A 59 -12.78 -1.38 9.47
CA GLU A 59 -13.84 -2.17 10.10
C GLU A 59 -14.08 -1.78 11.57
N PRO A 60 -13.06 -1.75 12.45
CA PRO A 60 -13.29 -1.35 13.84
C PRO A 60 -13.75 0.11 13.94
N LYS A 61 -13.16 1.01 13.16
CA LYS A 61 -13.52 2.45 13.17
C LYS A 61 -14.96 2.71 12.72
N LEU A 62 -15.45 1.95 11.74
CA LEU A 62 -16.83 2.05 11.27
C LEU A 62 -17.80 1.49 12.31
N LEU A 63 -17.47 0.36 12.92
CA LEU A 63 -18.27 -0.26 13.98
C LEU A 63 -18.38 0.65 15.22
N GLU A 64 -17.29 1.28 15.64
CA GLU A 64 -17.28 2.27 16.73
C GLU A 64 -18.19 3.48 16.45
N LYS A 65 -18.34 3.85 15.17
CA LYS A 65 -19.27 4.90 14.72
C LYS A 65 -20.71 4.40 14.50
N GLY A 66 -20.99 3.14 14.81
CA GLY A 66 -22.31 2.52 14.60
C GLY A 66 -22.64 2.21 13.14
N ILE A 67 -21.66 2.26 12.24
CA ILE A 67 -21.83 1.95 10.82
C ILE A 67 -21.46 0.48 10.58
N THR A 68 -22.41 -0.31 10.08
CA THR A 68 -22.13 -1.70 9.69
C THR A 68 -21.32 -1.73 8.39
N PRO A 69 -20.11 -2.35 8.38
CA PRO A 69 -19.31 -2.49 7.18
C PRO A 69 -20.01 -3.35 6.13
N SER A 70 -20.06 -2.89 4.88
CA SER A 70 -20.60 -3.69 3.77
C SER A 70 -19.65 -4.83 3.38
N PHE A 71 -20.21 -5.96 2.95
CA PHE A 71 -19.46 -7.05 2.34
C PHE A 71 -19.10 -6.78 0.87
N ASP A 72 -19.82 -5.87 0.21
CA ASP A 72 -19.47 -5.42 -1.13
C ASP A 72 -18.26 -4.48 -1.06
N LYS A 73 -17.23 -4.80 -1.83
CA LYS A 73 -15.95 -4.07 -1.84
C LYS A 73 -16.11 -2.60 -2.25
N ALA A 74 -16.94 -2.30 -3.24
CA ALA A 74 -17.13 -0.94 -3.74
C ALA A 74 -17.90 -0.11 -2.71
N ILE A 75 -18.97 -0.67 -2.15
CA ILE A 75 -19.76 -0.02 -1.11
C ILE A 75 -18.90 0.20 0.15
N PHE A 76 -18.13 -0.80 0.59
CA PHE A 76 -17.22 -0.66 1.73
C PHE A 76 -16.19 0.46 1.49
N ALA A 77 -15.55 0.48 0.32
CA ALA A 77 -14.57 1.52 -0.01
C ALA A 77 -15.20 2.93 0.03
N GLN A 78 -16.42 3.07 -0.51
CA GLN A 78 -17.16 4.33 -0.45
C GLN A 78 -17.50 4.73 0.99
N GLN A 79 -17.95 3.79 1.83
CA GLN A 79 -18.20 4.02 3.25
C GLN A 79 -16.96 4.55 3.97
N VAL A 80 -15.78 4.03 3.64
CA VAL A 80 -14.49 4.47 4.19
C VAL A 80 -14.07 5.84 3.67
N PHE A 81 -14.09 6.05 2.36
CA PHE A 81 -13.60 7.31 1.76
C PHE A 81 -14.52 8.51 2.03
N THR A 82 -15.75 8.26 2.45
CA THR A 82 -16.69 9.32 2.89
C THR A 82 -16.48 9.71 4.36
N GLN A 83 -15.66 8.96 5.11
CA GLN A 83 -15.42 9.26 6.52
C GLN A 83 -14.63 10.57 6.68
N PRO A 84 -15.01 11.46 7.61
CA PRO A 84 -14.36 12.76 7.79
C PRO A 84 -12.92 12.65 8.30
N ASP A 85 -12.58 11.56 8.99
CA ASP A 85 -11.24 11.26 9.50
C ASP A 85 -10.41 10.42 8.50
N TYR A 86 -10.94 10.15 7.30
CA TYR A 86 -10.18 9.45 6.27
C TYR A 86 -9.02 10.32 5.79
N LYS A 87 -7.82 9.71 5.78
CA LYS A 87 -6.60 10.31 5.26
C LYS A 87 -6.01 9.40 4.20
N ASP A 88 -5.69 10.00 3.05
CA ASP A 88 -4.96 9.29 2.00
C ASP A 88 -3.52 8.97 2.44
N ARG A 89 -2.81 8.19 1.62
CA ARG A 89 -1.44 7.76 1.95
C ARG A 89 -0.49 8.95 2.12
N LYS A 90 -0.67 9.99 1.31
CA LYS A 90 0.19 11.18 1.31
C LYS A 90 0.05 11.95 2.62
N ALA A 91 -1.18 12.18 3.08
CA ALA A 91 -1.47 12.82 4.36
C ALA A 91 -0.90 12.01 5.54
N LYS A 92 -1.06 10.68 5.52
CA LYS A 92 -0.48 9.79 6.53
C LYS A 92 1.05 9.86 6.59
N ASP A 93 1.71 9.89 5.43
CA ASP A 93 3.17 9.95 5.36
C ASP A 93 3.71 11.32 5.85
N LEU A 94 3.00 12.42 5.55
CA LEU A 94 3.30 13.76 6.08
C LEU A 94 3.21 13.81 7.60
N GLU A 95 2.14 13.25 8.18
CA GLU A 95 1.95 13.18 9.63
C GLU A 95 3.01 12.31 10.30
N SER A 96 3.33 11.17 9.71
CA SER A 96 4.37 10.27 10.24
C SER A 96 5.73 10.97 10.24
N LYS A 97 6.05 11.71 9.18
CA LYS A 97 7.29 12.50 9.10
C LYS A 97 7.33 13.60 10.16
N ALA A 98 6.25 14.36 10.32
CA ALA A 98 6.16 15.41 11.32
C ALA A 98 6.29 14.85 12.76
N ALA A 99 5.68 13.69 13.03
CA ALA A 99 5.79 13.02 14.32
C ALA A 99 7.23 12.57 14.63
N LEU A 100 7.94 12.03 13.63
CA LEU A 100 9.36 11.66 13.78
C LEU A 100 10.25 12.87 14.06
N GLU A 101 10.01 13.99 13.39
CA GLU A 101 10.76 15.24 13.63
C GLU A 101 10.49 15.82 15.03
N GLN A 102 9.26 15.71 15.54
CA GLN A 102 8.92 16.12 16.91
C GLN A 102 9.58 15.23 17.97
N MET A 103 9.60 13.91 17.75
CA MET A 103 10.29 12.97 18.64
C MET A 103 11.81 13.20 18.67
N ALA A 104 12.41 13.52 17.51
CA ALA A 104 13.84 13.83 17.44
C ALA A 104 14.19 15.10 18.24
N LYS A 105 13.37 16.15 18.17
CA LYS A 105 13.54 17.38 18.96
C LYS A 105 13.37 17.12 20.47
N ALA A 106 12.34 16.37 20.86
CA ALA A 106 12.10 16.02 22.26
C ALA A 106 13.22 15.17 22.89
N HIS A 107 14.02 14.44 22.09
CA HIS A 107 15.17 13.69 22.57
C HIS A 107 16.43 14.55 22.71
N GLN A 108 16.58 15.62 21.92
CA GLN A 108 17.70 16.57 22.02
C GLN A 108 17.57 17.51 23.23
N ASP A 109 16.34 17.78 23.68
CA ASP A 109 16.06 18.69 24.79
C ASP A 109 16.02 18.00 26.18
N LYS A 110 16.31 16.69 26.27
CA LYS A 110 16.42 16.02 27.58
C LYS A 110 17.75 16.40 28.25
N PRO A 111 17.76 17.08 29.42
CA PRO A 111 18.99 17.31 30.15
C PRO A 111 19.58 15.96 30.55
N VAL A 112 20.88 15.79 30.33
CA VAL A 112 21.66 14.67 30.88
C VAL A 112 21.57 14.78 32.39
N THR A 113 20.65 14.04 33.01
CA THR A 113 20.67 13.85 34.46
C THR A 113 21.86 12.95 34.73
N GLU A 114 22.97 13.56 35.17
CA GLU A 114 24.08 12.86 35.80
C GLU A 114 23.51 12.05 36.99
N GLU A 115 23.25 10.76 36.77
CA GLU A 115 23.10 9.83 37.88
C GLU A 115 24.48 9.70 38.53
N THR A 116 24.67 10.49 39.58
CA THR A 116 25.80 10.41 40.49
C THR A 116 25.91 8.97 40.99
N ILE A 117 26.89 8.23 40.46
CA ILE A 117 27.30 6.94 40.98
C ILE A 117 27.88 7.19 42.38
N VAL A 118 27.04 7.07 43.41
CA VAL A 118 27.52 7.02 44.79
C VAL A 118 28.09 5.62 45.00
N ASN A 119 29.40 5.53 44.84
CA ASN A 119 30.19 4.33 45.11
C ASN A 119 30.25 4.12 46.63
N PRO A 120 29.74 3.01 47.21
CA PRO A 120 29.92 2.74 48.63
C PRO A 120 31.32 2.13 48.81
N PHE A 121 32.16 2.83 49.57
CA PHE A 121 33.32 2.23 50.24
C PHE A 121 32.87 1.22 51.29
#